data_AF-A0A0M0HY93-F1
#
_entry.id   AF-A0A0M0HY93-F1
#
_cell.length_a   1.000
_cell.length_b   1.000
_cell.length_c   1.000
_cell.angle_alpha   90.00
_cell.angle_beta   90.00
_cell.angle_gamma   90.00
#
_symmetry.space_group_name_H-M   'P 1'
#
loop_
_entity.id
_entity.type
_entity.pdbx_description
1 polymer ?
#
loop_
_entity_poly.entity_id
_entity_poly.type
_entity_poly.pdbx_seq_one_letter_code
_entity_poly.pdbx_strand_id
1 'polypeptide(L)'
;MRYSLEQYDKHGFLKAPKWLWLGWLFMAKAWVVFVVAGASRESGSKILTIVYPDHSMLYLGLAMGLPSIALMWLISLRSPERKWVNWIVSWGKPVTLLTVASQFSQSLYHVYLEHGAFSWVNGMTLVALLWFGIYVLQSRSVRDSLKTPALA
;
A
#
# COMPACT_ATOMS: atom_id res chain seq x y z
N MET A 1 -23.32 1.03 -11.01
CA MET A 1 -23.73 0.40 -9.74
C MET A 1 -24.05 1.51 -8.77
N ARG A 2 -25.20 1.45 -8.09
CA ARG A 2 -25.52 2.34 -6.98
C ARG A 2 -24.89 1.74 -5.72
N TYR A 3 -24.05 2.50 -5.02
CA TYR A 3 -23.47 2.08 -3.74
C TYR A 3 -24.51 2.26 -2.63
N SER A 4 -24.46 1.42 -1.58
CA SER A 4 -25.34 1.61 -0.41
C SER A 4 -24.94 2.86 0.35
N LEU A 5 -25.90 3.55 0.97
CA LEU A 5 -25.67 4.77 1.75
C LEU A 5 -24.65 4.56 2.89
N GLU A 6 -24.60 3.36 3.47
CA GLU A 6 -23.65 3.01 4.54
C GLU A 6 -22.17 3.00 4.10
N GLN A 7 -21.93 2.85 2.80
CA GLN A 7 -20.58 2.84 2.22
C GLN A 7 -20.01 4.25 2.05
N TYR A 8 -20.83 5.28 2.27
CA TYR A 8 -20.38 6.65 2.32
C TYR A 8 -19.96 7.04 3.74
N ASP A 9 -18.99 7.93 3.81
CA ASP A 9 -18.61 8.60 5.04
C ASP A 9 -19.55 9.77 5.34
N LYS A 10 -19.51 10.30 6.56
CA LYS A 10 -20.29 11.46 7.03
C LYS A 10 -20.15 12.72 6.15
N HIS A 11 -19.10 12.77 5.35
CA HIS A 11 -18.80 13.85 4.41
C HIS A 11 -19.21 13.55 2.96
N GLY A 12 -19.93 12.44 2.69
CA GLY A 12 -20.39 12.06 1.35
C GLY A 12 -19.31 11.42 0.45
N PHE A 13 -18.14 11.09 0.99
CA PHE A 13 -17.10 10.36 0.25
C PHE A 13 -17.34 8.86 0.34
N LEU A 14 -17.10 8.13 -0.76
CA LEU A 14 -17.13 6.67 -0.73
C LEU A 14 -15.92 6.15 0.08
N LYS A 15 -16.20 5.27 1.05
CA LYS A 15 -15.16 4.61 1.87
C LYS A 15 -14.27 3.75 0.98
N ALA A 16 -12.97 3.72 1.28
CA ALA A 16 -12.06 2.84 0.57
C ALA A 16 -12.44 1.36 0.81
N PRO A 17 -12.44 0.52 -0.24
CA PRO A 17 -12.75 -0.88 -0.09
C PRO A 17 -11.71 -1.58 0.80
N LYS A 18 -12.15 -2.55 1.61
CA LYS A 18 -11.28 -3.27 2.56
C LYS A 18 -10.05 -3.89 1.89
N TRP A 19 -10.19 -4.38 0.66
CA TRP A 19 -9.08 -4.93 -0.14
C TRP A 19 -8.01 -3.91 -0.51
N LEU A 20 -8.38 -2.62 -0.69
CA LEU A 20 -7.40 -1.56 -0.91
C LEU A 20 -6.58 -1.30 0.35
N TRP A 21 -7.24 -1.26 1.52
CA TRP A 21 -6.58 -1.15 2.82
C TRP A 21 -5.62 -2.31 3.08
N LEU A 22 -6.05 -3.55 2.82
CA LEU A 22 -5.20 -4.73 2.97
C LEU A 22 -3.99 -4.70 2.02
N GLY A 23 -4.18 -4.27 0.78
CA GLY A 23 -3.07 -4.14 -0.17
C GLY A 23 -2.07 -3.07 0.23
N TRP A 24 -2.52 -1.88 0.68
CA TRP A 24 -1.61 -0.87 1.22
C TRP A 24 -0.87 -1.33 2.48
N LEU A 25 -1.55 -2.05 3.37
CA LEU A 25 -0.91 -2.64 4.55
C LEU A 25 0.16 -3.66 4.16
N PHE A 26 -0.12 -4.51 3.17
CA PHE A 26 0.84 -5.47 2.64
C PHE A 26 2.07 -4.77 2.01
N MET A 27 1.85 -3.72 1.22
CA MET A 27 2.92 -2.90 0.65
C MET A 27 3.74 -2.17 1.71
N ALA A 28 3.13 -1.89 2.86
CA ALA A 28 3.77 -1.28 4.01
C ALA A 28 4.32 -2.31 5.03
N LYS A 29 4.51 -3.58 4.65
CA LYS A 29 5.04 -4.63 5.55
C LYS A 29 6.34 -4.24 6.27
N ALA A 30 7.22 -3.49 5.60
CA ALA A 30 8.47 -3.01 6.19
C ALA A 30 8.20 -2.02 7.35
N TRP A 31 7.18 -1.16 7.22
CA TRP A 31 6.74 -0.27 8.29
C TRP A 31 6.16 -1.05 9.47
N VAL A 32 5.38 -2.10 9.21
CA VAL A 32 4.85 -2.97 10.28
C VAL A 32 6.00 -3.62 11.04
N VAL A 33 6.96 -4.22 10.34
CA VAL A 33 8.14 -4.85 10.97
C VAL A 33 8.95 -3.81 11.75
N PHE A 34 9.14 -2.61 11.19
CA PHE A 34 9.86 -1.53 11.87
C PHE A 34 9.16 -1.08 13.15
N VAL A 35 7.84 -0.89 13.14
CA VAL A 35 7.07 -0.50 14.33
C VAL A 35 7.11 -1.60 15.39
N VAL A 36 6.95 -2.87 15.01
CA VAL A 36 7.04 -4.01 15.93
C VAL A 36 8.43 -4.15 16.54
N ALA A 37 9.48 -3.99 15.73
CA ALA A 37 10.85 -3.99 16.19
C ALA A 37 11.13 -2.80 17.15
N GLY A 38 10.66 -1.60 16.81
CA GLY A 38 10.82 -0.40 17.64
C GLY A 38 10.06 -0.48 18.96
N ALA A 39 8.87 -1.10 18.97
CA ALA A 39 8.10 -1.34 20.19
C ALA A 39 8.76 -2.38 21.11
N SER A 40 9.49 -3.32 20.53
CA SER A 40 10.16 -4.41 21.25
C SER A 40 11.57 -4.00 21.67
N ARG A 41 11.74 -3.22 22.75
CA ARG A 41 13.05 -2.67 23.17
C ARG A 41 14.18 -3.72 23.24
N GLU A 42 13.95 -4.87 23.88
CA GLU A 42 14.99 -5.89 24.08
C GLU A 42 15.12 -6.91 22.93
N SER A 43 14.05 -7.13 22.16
CA SER A 43 14.00 -8.15 21.10
C SER A 43 13.89 -7.58 19.68
N GLY A 44 13.83 -6.26 19.54
CA GLY A 44 13.61 -5.57 18.28
C GLY A 44 14.71 -5.81 17.26
N SER A 45 15.97 -5.78 17.71
CA SER A 45 17.12 -6.11 16.86
C SER A 45 17.05 -7.56 16.35
N LYS A 46 16.66 -8.51 17.20
CA LYS A 46 16.48 -9.91 16.80
C LYS A 46 15.39 -10.08 15.74
N ILE A 47 14.24 -9.44 15.92
CA ILE A 47 13.14 -9.46 14.93
C ILE A 47 13.64 -8.88 13.61
N LEU A 48 14.37 -7.76 13.65
CA LEU A 48 14.88 -7.10 12.47
C LEU A 48 15.90 -7.96 11.73
N THR A 49 16.84 -8.59 12.43
CA THR A 49 17.86 -9.47 11.81
C THR A 49 17.25 -10.75 11.21
N ILE A 50 16.17 -11.28 11.79
CA ILE A 50 15.47 -12.46 11.26
C ILE A 50 14.72 -12.11 9.96
N VAL A 51 14.04 -10.96 9.91
CA VAL A 51 13.17 -10.59 8.78
C VAL A 51 13.92 -9.82 7.70
N TYR A 52 14.87 -8.97 8.08
CA TYR A 52 15.70 -8.12 7.24
C TYR A 52 17.17 -8.21 7.71
N PRO A 53 17.88 -9.29 7.37
CA PRO A 53 19.28 -9.47 7.75
C PRO A 53 20.18 -8.35 7.19
N ASP A 54 19.80 -7.79 6.04
CA ASP A 54 20.41 -6.58 5.48
C ASP A 54 19.54 -5.35 5.78
N HIS A 55 20.10 -4.40 6.52
CA HIS A 55 19.44 -3.12 6.83
C HIS A 55 19.09 -2.32 5.58
N SER A 56 19.85 -2.45 4.48
CA SER A 56 19.59 -1.77 3.21
C SER A 56 18.24 -2.19 2.62
N MET A 57 17.91 -3.49 2.73
CA MET A 57 16.61 -4.02 2.30
C MET A 57 15.46 -3.48 3.13
N LEU A 58 15.68 -3.28 4.44
CA LEU A 58 14.70 -2.65 5.32
C LEU A 58 14.45 -1.19 4.93
N TYR A 59 15.49 -0.37 4.79
CA TYR A 59 15.35 1.03 4.43
C TYR A 59 14.69 1.21 3.06
N LEU A 60 15.05 0.36 2.09
CA LEU A 60 14.42 0.34 0.78
C LEU A 60 12.93 -0.04 0.90
N GLY A 61 12.61 -1.06 1.68
CA GLY A 61 11.23 -1.44 1.97
C GLY A 61 10.42 -0.33 2.65
N LEU A 62 11.02 0.43 3.56
CA LEU A 62 10.40 1.60 4.20
C LEU A 62 10.13 2.71 3.18
N ALA A 63 11.12 3.02 2.33
CA ALA A 63 10.98 4.03 1.28
C ALA A 63 9.88 3.66 0.28
N MET A 64 9.81 2.39 -0.16
CA MET A 64 8.76 1.92 -1.07
C MET A 64 7.39 1.73 -0.40
N GLY A 65 7.33 1.54 0.92
CA GLY A 65 6.08 1.47 1.67
C GLY A 65 5.48 2.84 2.02
N LEU A 66 6.30 3.89 2.02
CA LEU A 66 5.92 5.24 2.41
C LEU A 66 4.72 5.80 1.61
N PRO A 67 4.65 5.67 0.27
CA PRO A 67 3.48 6.13 -0.49
C PRO A 67 2.17 5.45 -0.05
N SER A 68 2.23 4.17 0.34
CA SER A 68 1.05 3.42 0.77
C SER A 68 0.54 3.90 2.13
N ILE A 69 1.44 4.08 3.11
CA ILE A 69 1.10 4.65 4.42
C ILE A 69 0.58 6.09 4.28
N ALA A 70 1.22 6.91 3.44
CA ALA A 70 0.77 8.27 3.18
C ALA A 70 -0.65 8.30 2.61
N LEU A 71 -0.98 7.43 1.66
CA LEU A 71 -2.33 7.33 1.11
C LEU A 71 -3.36 6.81 2.14
N MET A 72 -3.00 5.82 2.96
CA MET A 72 -3.82 5.35 4.09
C MET A 72 -4.14 6.47 5.07
N TRP A 73 -3.18 7.36 5.33
CA TRP A 73 -3.37 8.50 6.21
C TRP A 73 -4.23 9.59 5.56
N LEU A 74 -3.89 9.98 4.32
CA LEU A 74 -4.58 11.05 3.58
C LEU A 74 -6.04 10.70 3.30
N ILE A 75 -6.36 9.45 2.98
CA ILE A 75 -7.75 9.03 2.72
C ILE A 75 -8.64 9.17 3.96
N SER A 76 -8.06 9.02 5.16
CA SER A 76 -8.74 9.19 6.45
C SER A 76 -8.89 10.65 6.87
N LEU A 77 -8.08 11.55 6.30
CA LEU A 77 -8.12 12.99 6.55
C LEU A 77 -8.97 13.78 5.55
N ARG A 78 -9.65 13.08 4.64
CA ARG A 78 -10.51 13.72 3.64
C ARG A 78 -11.64 14.48 4.32
N SER A 79 -11.73 15.77 3.99
CA SER A 79 -12.86 16.60 4.33
C SER A 79 -13.23 17.48 3.14
N PRO A 80 -14.48 17.95 3.02
CA PRO A 80 -14.90 18.83 1.92
C PRO A 80 -14.09 20.15 1.89
N GLU A 81 -13.70 20.64 3.07
CA GLU A 81 -12.92 21.88 3.24
C GLU A 81 -11.46 21.73 2.78
N ARG A 82 -10.87 20.55 2.94
CA ARG A 82 -9.45 20.28 2.65
C ARG A 82 -9.24 19.88 1.19
N LYS A 83 -9.44 20.83 0.27
CA LYS A 83 -9.30 20.62 -1.19
C LYS A 83 -7.94 20.04 -1.60
N TRP A 84 -6.85 20.41 -0.93
CA TRP A 84 -5.51 19.89 -1.23
C TRP A 84 -5.36 18.39 -0.90
N VAL A 85 -5.90 17.93 0.24
CA VAL A 85 -5.90 16.50 0.60
C VAL A 85 -6.69 15.69 -0.43
N ASN A 86 -7.87 16.20 -0.78
CA ASN A 86 -8.74 15.64 -1.79
C ASN A 86 -8.05 15.56 -3.16
N TRP A 87 -7.29 16.58 -3.54
CA TRP A 87 -6.46 16.57 -4.74
C TRP A 87 -5.40 15.47 -4.68
N ILE A 88 -4.64 15.34 -3.59
CA ILE A 88 -3.63 14.26 -3.49
C ILE A 88 -4.27 12.88 -3.53
N VAL A 89 -5.37 12.66 -2.81
CA VAL A 89 -6.06 11.35 -2.80
C VAL A 89 -6.58 10.98 -4.19
N SER A 90 -6.93 11.95 -5.04
CA SER A 90 -7.30 11.68 -6.44
C SER A 90 -6.17 11.07 -7.26
N TRP A 91 -4.92 11.38 -6.93
CA TRP A 91 -3.72 10.75 -7.48
C TRP A 91 -3.40 9.40 -6.80
N GLY A 92 -4.17 8.98 -5.81
CA GLY A 92 -3.94 7.74 -5.07
C GLY A 92 -3.93 6.50 -5.94
N LYS A 93 -4.74 6.44 -7.00
CA LYS A 93 -4.78 5.29 -7.92
C LYS A 93 -3.46 5.17 -8.71
N PRO A 94 -3.02 6.17 -9.50
CA PRO A 94 -1.75 6.08 -10.21
C PRO A 94 -0.56 5.92 -9.25
N VAL A 95 -0.55 6.59 -8.09
CA VAL A 95 0.52 6.43 -7.09
C VAL A 95 0.59 5.01 -6.56
N THR A 96 -0.55 4.39 -6.23
CA THR A 96 -0.59 2.98 -5.80
C THR A 96 -0.06 2.06 -6.89
N LEU A 97 -0.47 2.27 -8.15
CA LEU A 97 0.00 1.46 -9.28
C LEU A 97 1.51 1.60 -9.52
N LEU A 98 2.03 2.82 -9.46
CA LEU A 98 3.47 3.06 -9.55
C LEU A 98 4.22 2.35 -8.43
N THR A 99 3.69 2.41 -7.21
CA THR A 99 4.32 1.76 -6.05
C THR A 99 4.27 0.24 -6.18
N VAL A 100 3.17 -0.33 -6.68
CA VAL A 100 3.07 -1.77 -7.00
C VAL A 100 4.09 -2.16 -8.07
N ALA A 101 4.20 -1.38 -9.14
CA ALA A 101 5.17 -1.63 -10.21
C ALA A 101 6.61 -1.57 -9.70
N SER A 102 6.94 -0.58 -8.86
CA SER A 102 8.26 -0.46 -8.23
C SER A 102 8.59 -1.67 -7.36
N GLN A 103 7.67 -2.09 -6.47
CA GLN A 103 7.89 -3.26 -5.61
C GLN A 103 7.96 -4.57 -6.41
N PHE A 104 7.16 -4.69 -7.48
CA PHE A 104 7.18 -5.84 -8.38
C PHE A 104 8.51 -5.95 -9.12
N SER A 105 9.00 -4.84 -9.70
CA SER A 105 10.31 -4.78 -10.36
C SER A 105 11.46 -5.07 -9.39
N GLN A 106 11.39 -4.57 -8.16
CA GLN A 106 12.40 -4.88 -7.15
C GLN A 106 12.41 -6.37 -6.79
N SER A 107 11.22 -6.97 -6.61
CA SER A 107 11.11 -8.40 -6.30
C SER A 107 11.62 -9.28 -7.46
N LEU A 108 11.35 -8.90 -8.70
CA LEU A 108 11.93 -9.53 -9.89
C LEU A 108 13.47 -9.42 -9.91
N TYR A 109 14.00 -8.24 -9.59
CA TYR A 109 15.45 -8.03 -9.54
C TYR A 109 16.13 -8.92 -8.49
N HIS A 110 15.51 -9.12 -7.33
CA HIS A 110 16.01 -10.06 -6.33
C HIS A 110 16.03 -11.51 -6.84
N VAL A 111 14.96 -11.97 -7.49
CA VAL A 111 14.91 -13.32 -8.08
C VAL A 111 15.98 -13.49 -9.17
N TYR A 112 16.23 -12.44 -9.96
CA TYR A 112 17.28 -12.45 -10.97
C TYR A 112 18.69 -12.59 -10.36
N LEU A 113 18.99 -11.82 -9.30
CA LEU A 113 20.28 -11.91 -8.59
C LEU A 113 20.49 -13.26 -7.92
N GLU A 114 19.43 -13.89 -7.43
CA GLU A 114 19.44 -15.25 -6.90
C GLU A 114 19.52 -16.34 -8.00
N HIS A 115 19.88 -15.96 -9.24
CA HIS A 115 20.04 -16.86 -10.39
C HIS A 115 18.77 -17.66 -10.73
N GLY A 116 17.59 -17.13 -10.39
CA GLY A 116 16.33 -17.83 -10.58
C GLY A 116 16.10 -18.98 -9.59
N ALA A 117 16.87 -19.06 -8.49
CA ALA A 117 16.58 -19.97 -7.40
C ALA A 117 15.16 -19.72 -6.89
N PHE A 118 14.33 -20.76 -6.89
CA PHE A 118 12.93 -20.63 -6.52
C PHE A 118 12.79 -20.39 -5.01
N SER A 119 12.46 -19.16 -4.64
CA SER A 119 12.05 -18.79 -3.28
C SER A 119 10.54 -18.67 -3.22
N TRP A 120 9.91 -19.48 -2.37
CA TRP A 120 8.47 -19.43 -2.09
C TRP A 120 8.02 -18.02 -1.69
N VAL A 121 8.83 -17.30 -0.92
CA VAL A 121 8.49 -15.95 -0.43
C VAL A 121 8.43 -14.95 -1.60
N ASN A 122 9.42 -14.98 -2.49
CA ASN A 122 9.45 -14.11 -3.67
C ASN A 122 8.31 -14.45 -4.64
N GLY A 123 8.05 -15.73 -4.88
CA GLY A 123 6.95 -16.19 -5.73
C GLY A 123 5.58 -15.73 -5.22
N MET A 124 5.28 -15.96 -3.94
CA MET A 124 4.03 -15.51 -3.32
C MET A 124 3.90 -13.98 -3.35
N THR A 125 4.99 -13.26 -3.11
CA THR A 125 5.01 -11.79 -3.16
C THR A 125 4.68 -11.27 -4.55
N LEU A 126 5.30 -11.83 -5.59
CA LEU A 126 5.05 -11.46 -7.00
C LEU A 126 3.59 -11.73 -7.39
N VAL A 127 3.05 -12.89 -7.05
CA VAL A 127 1.63 -13.23 -7.32
C VAL A 127 0.69 -12.29 -6.58
N ALA A 128 0.96 -12.00 -5.31
CA ALA A 128 0.15 -11.08 -4.51
C ALA A 128 0.19 -9.65 -5.07
N LEU A 129 1.36 -9.15 -5.44
CA LEU A 129 1.53 -7.81 -6.05
C LEU A 129 0.85 -7.73 -7.41
N LEU A 130 0.98 -8.75 -8.25
CA LEU A 130 0.34 -8.81 -9.55
C LEU A 130 -1.18 -8.82 -9.41
N TRP A 131 -1.71 -9.66 -8.52
CA TRP A 131 -3.14 -9.71 -8.23
C TRP A 131 -3.66 -8.38 -7.69
N PHE A 132 -2.94 -7.77 -6.76
CA PHE A 132 -3.30 -6.46 -6.22
C PHE A 132 -3.25 -5.36 -7.29
N GLY A 133 -2.25 -5.36 -8.15
CA GLY A 133 -2.14 -4.44 -9.29
C GLY A 133 -3.32 -4.55 -10.24
N ILE A 134 -3.69 -5.78 -10.64
CA ILE A 134 -4.87 -6.04 -11.48
C ILE A 134 -6.14 -5.57 -10.77
N TYR A 135 -6.28 -5.86 -9.48
CA TYR A 135 -7.41 -5.41 -8.68
C TYR A 135 -7.53 -3.87 -8.68
N VAL A 136 -6.45 -3.14 -8.44
CA VAL A 136 -6.46 -1.65 -8.47
C VAL A 136 -6.77 -1.11 -9.87
N LEU A 137 -6.28 -1.77 -10.93
CA LEU A 137 -6.56 -1.39 -12.31
C LEU A 137 -8.04 -1.54 -12.67
N GLN A 138 -8.61 -2.74 -12.44
CA GLN A 138 -9.95 -3.10 -12.89
C GLN A 138 -11.06 -2.65 -11.92
N SER A 139 -10.77 -2.52 -10.62
CA SER A 139 -11.79 -2.21 -9.62
C SER A 139 -12.33 -0.79 -9.78
N ARG A 140 -13.62 -0.72 -10.11
CA ARG A 140 -14.38 0.54 -10.19
C ARG A 140 -14.57 1.16 -8.79
N SER A 141 -14.76 0.35 -7.75
CA SER A 141 -14.87 0.82 -6.36
C SER A 141 -13.62 1.56 -5.90
N VAL A 142 -12.42 1.07 -6.25
CA VAL A 142 -11.16 1.78 -5.96
C VAL A 142 -11.14 3.13 -6.67
N ARG A 143 -11.47 3.16 -7.97
CA ARG A 143 -11.53 4.40 -8.76
C ARG A 143 -12.52 5.41 -8.17
N ASP A 144 -13.70 4.98 -7.80
CA ASP A 144 -14.75 5.85 -7.29
C ASP A 144 -14.46 6.32 -5.86
N SER A 145 -13.84 5.46 -5.03
CA SER A 145 -13.43 5.81 -3.66
C SER A 145 -12.31 6.85 -3.61
N LEU A 146 -11.47 6.94 -4.64
CA LEU A 146 -10.35 7.88 -4.69
C LEU A 146 -10.70 9.18 -5.43
N LYS A 147 -11.80 9.21 -6.18
CA LYS A 147 -12.28 10.44 -6.81
C LYS A 147 -12.84 11.42 -5.80
N THR A 148 -12.63 12.69 -6.09
CA THR A 148 -13.35 13.77 -5.43
C THR A 148 -14.75 13.87 -6.02
N PRO A 149 -15.82 13.82 -5.20
CA PRO A 149 -17.14 14.15 -5.69
C PRO A 149 -17.11 15.60 -6.17
N ALA A 150 -17.62 15.85 -7.38
CA ALA A 150 -17.90 17.21 -7.80
C ALA A 150 -18.98 17.73 -6.86
N LEU A 151 -18.62 18.65 -5.98
CA LEU A 151 -19.58 19.42 -5.22
C LEU A 151 -20.38 20.21 -6.25
N ALA A 152 -21.62 19.77 -6.50
CA ALA A 152 -22.63 20.58 -7.17
C ALA A 152 -23.19 21.60 -6.19
#